data_AF-A0A954HU85-F1
#
_entry.id   AF-A0A954HU85-F1
#
_cell.length_a   1.000
_cell.length_b   1.000
_cell.length_c   1.000
_cell.angle_alpha   90.00
_cell.angle_beta   90.00
_cell.angle_gamma   90.00
#
_symmetry.space_group_name_H-M   'P 1'
#
loop_
_entity.id
_entity.type
_entity.pdbx_description
1 polymer ?
#
loop_
_entity_poly.entity_id
_entity_poly.type
_entity_poly.pdbx_seq_one_letter_code
_entity_poly.pdbx_strand_id
1 'polypeptide(L)'
;KRHGLQGPIDDAFTEPFLAVTPTGTPQNAAHAEWVQFTLKRFQNEFDKWMRATVPAVSDAELTDSQIAEHNLILFGDPRSNAVLKRILPELPITWEDGVITVSDRRYAMDDHGLSMIFPNPLNRRRYVVINSGHTFHEKDFLASNAWLFPRLGDIAVQKFSGNADGSFTEETVRADNFNSGWQLARD
;
A
#
# COMPACT_ATOMS: atom_id res chain seq x y z
N LYS A 1 11.22 5.87 13.20
CA LYS A 1 9.95 6.46 13.68
C LYS A 1 10.22 7.70 14.52
N ARG A 2 9.48 8.77 14.23
CA ARG A 2 9.51 10.07 14.94
C ARG A 2 8.12 10.70 14.86
N HIS A 3 7.83 11.76 15.60
CA HIS A 3 6.56 12.48 15.45
C HIS A 3 6.24 12.85 13.99
N GLY A 4 5.01 12.58 13.55
CA GLY A 4 4.55 12.75 12.16
C GLY A 4 5.07 11.68 11.17
N LEU A 5 5.92 10.75 11.62
CA LEU A 5 6.37 9.59 10.84
C LEU A 5 6.51 8.35 11.75
N GLN A 6 5.37 7.83 12.21
CA GLN A 6 5.26 6.73 13.19
C GLN A 6 4.62 5.45 12.66
N GLY A 7 3.82 5.50 11.59
CA GLY A 7 2.92 4.41 11.20
C GLY A 7 1.75 4.27 12.18
N PRO A 8 0.82 3.31 11.99
CA PRO A 8 0.80 2.26 10.95
C PRO A 8 0.36 2.77 9.57
N ILE A 9 0.01 1.88 8.64
CA ILE A 9 -0.39 2.25 7.25
C ILE A 9 -1.34 3.45 7.20
N ASP A 10 -2.36 3.46 8.05
CA ASP A 10 -3.40 4.50 8.03
C ASP A 10 -2.89 5.90 8.45
N ASP A 11 -1.72 6.01 9.11
CA ASP A 11 -1.09 7.30 9.47
C ASP A 11 -0.77 8.13 8.22
N ALA A 12 -0.59 7.51 7.06
CA ALA A 12 -0.38 8.22 5.80
C ALA A 12 -1.58 9.06 5.35
N PHE A 13 -2.79 8.77 5.82
CA PHE A 13 -4.03 9.46 5.42
C PHE A 13 -4.44 10.58 6.37
N THR A 14 -3.64 10.88 7.41
CA THR A 14 -3.88 12.02 8.33
C THR A 14 -3.26 13.32 7.82
N GLU A 15 -2.55 13.27 6.69
CA GLU A 15 -1.92 14.38 5.99
C GLU A 15 -2.29 14.35 4.50
N PRO A 16 -2.02 15.41 3.71
CA PRO A 16 -2.23 15.38 2.27
C PRO A 16 -1.55 14.15 1.64
N PHE A 17 -2.32 13.40 0.86
CA PHE A 17 -1.85 12.21 0.16
C PHE A 17 -2.26 12.26 -1.32
N LEU A 18 -1.59 11.47 -2.14
CA LEU A 18 -1.86 11.35 -3.56
C LEU A 18 -1.72 9.88 -3.98
N ALA A 19 -2.78 9.30 -4.52
CA ALA A 19 -2.72 7.96 -5.10
C ALA A 19 -1.95 8.00 -6.42
N VAL A 20 -1.00 7.09 -6.59
CA VAL A 20 -0.15 7.00 -7.78
C VAL A 20 -0.46 5.70 -8.49
N THR A 21 -1.13 5.80 -9.64
CA THR A 21 -1.55 4.65 -10.44
C THR A 21 -0.46 4.20 -11.42
N PRO A 22 -0.31 2.89 -11.65
CA PRO A 22 0.71 2.37 -12.56
C PRO A 22 0.33 2.62 -14.03
N THR A 23 1.31 2.90 -14.89
CA THR A 23 1.13 2.97 -16.36
C THR A 23 1.84 1.84 -17.12
N GLY A 24 2.77 1.14 -16.47
CA GLY A 24 3.53 0.05 -17.06
C GLY A 24 2.81 -1.31 -17.02
N THR A 25 3.42 -2.32 -17.65
CA THR A 25 2.91 -3.69 -17.65
C THR A 25 3.29 -4.41 -16.34
N PRO A 26 2.32 -4.99 -15.61
CA PRO A 26 2.61 -5.72 -14.38
C PRO A 26 3.42 -6.99 -14.64
N GLN A 27 4.14 -7.46 -13.62
CA GLN A 27 4.93 -8.69 -13.73
C GLN A 27 4.11 -9.96 -13.47
N ASN A 28 3.02 -9.86 -12.72
CA ASN A 28 2.11 -10.96 -12.44
C ASN A 28 0.65 -10.49 -12.59
N ALA A 29 -0.14 -11.25 -13.35
CA ALA A 29 -1.52 -10.88 -13.68
C ALA A 29 -2.47 -10.98 -12.48
N ALA A 30 -2.38 -12.05 -11.68
CA ALA A 30 -3.22 -12.24 -10.50
C ALA A 30 -2.99 -11.13 -9.45
N HIS A 31 -1.72 -10.79 -9.21
CA HIS A 31 -1.37 -9.64 -8.37
C HIS A 31 -1.92 -8.33 -8.93
N ALA A 32 -1.83 -8.11 -10.24
CA ALA A 32 -2.36 -6.89 -10.85
C ALA A 32 -3.88 -6.76 -10.68
N GLU A 33 -4.63 -7.86 -10.82
CA GLU A 33 -6.07 -7.88 -10.56
C GLU A 33 -6.39 -7.56 -9.10
N TRP A 34 -5.66 -8.14 -8.15
CA TRP A 34 -5.79 -7.82 -6.73
C TRP A 34 -5.48 -6.35 -6.43
N VAL A 35 -4.43 -5.78 -7.01
CA VAL A 35 -4.09 -4.36 -6.87
C VAL A 35 -5.21 -3.46 -7.40
N GLN A 36 -5.76 -3.78 -8.58
CA GLN A 36 -6.87 -3.01 -9.16
C GLN A 36 -8.13 -3.10 -8.29
N PHE A 37 -8.42 -4.28 -7.74
CA PHE A 37 -9.49 -4.46 -6.76
C PHE A 37 -9.26 -3.59 -5.52
N THR A 38 -8.06 -3.61 -4.94
CA THR A 38 -7.72 -2.81 -3.76
C THR A 38 -7.80 -1.31 -4.02
N LEU A 39 -7.28 -0.84 -5.15
CA LEU A 39 -7.39 0.57 -5.56
C LEU A 39 -8.86 0.99 -5.71
N LYS A 40 -9.66 0.19 -6.41
CA LYS A 40 -11.08 0.48 -6.63
C LYS A 40 -11.88 0.46 -5.32
N ARG A 41 -11.59 -0.49 -4.42
CA ARG A 41 -12.16 -0.52 -3.07
C ARG A 41 -11.84 0.77 -2.32
N PHE A 42 -10.57 1.18 -2.28
CA PHE A 42 -10.15 2.41 -1.63
C PHE A 42 -10.88 3.63 -2.19
N GLN A 43 -10.93 3.80 -3.51
CA GLN A 43 -11.62 4.90 -4.16
C GLN A 43 -13.13 4.93 -3.83
N ASN A 44 -13.80 3.78 -3.93
CA ASN A 44 -15.24 3.68 -3.69
C ASN A 44 -15.59 3.94 -2.22
N GLU A 45 -14.84 3.36 -1.28
CA GLU A 45 -15.08 3.53 0.14
C GLU A 45 -14.79 4.97 0.59
N PHE A 46 -13.72 5.57 0.08
CA PHE A 46 -13.40 6.97 0.38
C PHE A 46 -14.46 7.92 -0.17
N ASP A 47 -14.91 7.74 -1.42
CA ASP A 47 -16.01 8.53 -1.99
C ASP A 47 -17.31 8.39 -1.18
N LYS A 48 -17.73 7.15 -0.92
CA LYS A 48 -18.98 6.84 -0.23
C LYS A 48 -19.00 7.35 1.21
N TRP A 49 -17.94 7.07 1.97
CA TRP A 49 -17.94 7.24 3.43
C TRP A 49 -17.22 8.51 3.88
N MET A 50 -16.16 8.91 3.19
CA MET A 50 -15.41 10.14 3.47
C MET A 50 -15.91 11.33 2.64
N ARG A 51 -16.82 11.09 1.67
CA ARG A 51 -17.50 12.12 0.86
C ARG A 51 -16.52 12.96 0.02
N ALA A 52 -15.47 12.32 -0.46
CA ALA A 52 -14.45 12.95 -1.27
C ALA A 52 -13.90 11.96 -2.29
N THR A 53 -13.49 12.46 -3.46
CA THR A 53 -12.77 11.64 -4.42
C THR A 53 -11.31 11.52 -4.01
N VAL A 54 -10.74 10.31 -4.09
CA VAL A 54 -9.31 10.10 -3.85
C VAL A 54 -8.50 10.91 -4.87
N PRO A 55 -7.62 11.84 -4.45
CA PRO A 55 -6.71 12.51 -5.37
C PRO A 55 -5.77 11.48 -5.99
N ALA A 56 -5.65 11.49 -7.32
CA ALA A 56 -4.85 10.51 -8.04
C ALA A 56 -4.07 11.14 -9.20
N VAL A 57 -2.91 10.57 -9.50
CA VAL A 57 -2.08 10.86 -10.67
C VAL A 57 -1.47 9.56 -11.19
N SER A 58 -1.13 9.51 -12.48
CA SER A 58 -0.31 8.40 -12.99
C SER A 58 1.14 8.51 -12.52
N ASP A 59 1.84 7.39 -12.41
CA ASP A 59 3.27 7.35 -12.08
C ASP A 59 4.14 8.12 -13.09
N ALA A 60 3.71 8.20 -14.35
CA ALA A 60 4.38 8.95 -15.42
C ALA A 60 4.19 10.47 -15.31
N GLU A 61 3.10 10.93 -14.69
CA GLU A 61 2.75 12.35 -14.56
C GLU A 61 3.09 12.92 -13.17
N LEU A 62 3.56 12.07 -12.25
CA LEU A 62 3.95 12.50 -10.90
C LEU A 62 5.11 13.50 -10.96
N THR A 63 4.91 14.66 -10.34
CA THR A 63 5.88 15.76 -10.31
C THR A 63 6.64 15.86 -8.99
N ASP A 64 7.80 16.53 -9.00
CA ASP A 64 8.59 16.79 -7.79
C ASP A 64 7.83 17.63 -6.75
N SER A 65 6.98 18.58 -7.18
CA SER A 65 6.13 19.37 -6.27
C SER A 65 5.14 18.48 -5.52
N GLN A 66 4.49 17.55 -6.24
CA GLN A 66 3.58 16.59 -5.62
C GLN A 66 4.29 15.67 -4.63
N ILE A 67 5.50 15.20 -4.95
CA ILE A 67 6.36 14.40 -4.06
C ILE A 67 6.75 15.19 -2.79
N ALA A 68 6.99 16.50 -2.91
CA ALA A 68 7.34 17.35 -1.79
C ALA A 68 6.14 17.55 -0.83
N GLU A 69 4.94 17.68 -1.40
CA GLU A 69 3.75 18.12 -0.69
C GLU A 69 2.91 16.98 -0.10
N HIS A 70 2.98 15.76 -0.66
CA HIS A 70 2.06 14.67 -0.34
C HIS A 70 2.76 13.40 0.16
N ASN A 71 2.03 12.62 0.96
CA ASN A 71 2.27 11.18 1.09
C ASN A 71 1.87 10.48 -0.21
N LEU A 72 2.67 9.51 -0.67
CA LEU A 72 2.41 8.82 -1.94
C LEU A 72 1.80 7.45 -1.68
N ILE A 73 0.61 7.18 -2.24
CA ILE A 73 -0.07 5.89 -2.12
C ILE A 73 0.11 5.15 -3.45
N LEU A 74 1.16 4.33 -3.52
CA LEU A 74 1.61 3.68 -4.74
C LEU A 74 0.86 2.36 -4.96
N PHE A 75 0.25 2.22 -6.13
CA PHE A 75 -0.40 0.97 -6.56
C PHE A 75 0.40 0.30 -7.69
N GLY A 76 0.48 -1.03 -7.65
CA GLY A 76 1.12 -1.85 -8.66
C GLY A 76 2.27 -2.71 -8.11
N ASP A 77 3.19 -3.02 -9.00
CA ASP A 77 4.44 -3.71 -8.73
C ASP A 77 5.61 -2.92 -9.36
N PRO A 78 6.88 -3.27 -9.10
CA PRO A 78 8.03 -2.53 -9.61
C PRO A 78 8.19 -2.60 -11.14
N ARG A 79 7.40 -3.42 -11.85
CA ARG A 79 7.39 -3.46 -13.32
C ARG A 79 6.33 -2.51 -13.90
N SER A 80 5.21 -2.36 -13.20
CA SER A 80 4.07 -1.54 -13.62
C SER A 80 4.08 -0.11 -13.08
N ASN A 81 4.68 0.13 -11.92
CA ASN A 81 4.78 1.46 -11.31
C ASN A 81 6.25 1.94 -11.27
N ALA A 82 6.60 2.92 -12.11
CA ALA A 82 7.95 3.43 -12.25
C ALA A 82 8.47 4.14 -10.99
N VAL A 83 7.58 4.76 -10.21
CA VAL A 83 7.94 5.39 -8.93
C VAL A 83 8.30 4.32 -7.90
N LEU A 84 7.49 3.26 -7.80
CA LEU A 84 7.78 2.13 -6.93
C LEU A 84 9.10 1.46 -7.31
N LYS A 85 9.35 1.24 -8.62
CA LYS A 85 10.62 0.73 -9.12
C LYS A 85 11.81 1.57 -8.68
N ARG A 86 11.68 2.90 -8.75
CA ARG A 86 12.74 3.86 -8.39
C ARG A 86 13.10 3.78 -6.92
N ILE A 87 12.13 3.61 -6.03
CA ILE A 87 12.36 3.63 -4.58
C ILE A 87 12.65 2.25 -3.98
N LEU A 88 12.27 1.16 -4.67
CA LEU A 88 12.39 -0.22 -4.17
C LEU A 88 13.77 -0.54 -3.56
N PRO A 89 14.92 -0.14 -4.13
CA PRO A 89 16.24 -0.46 -3.56
C PRO A 89 16.50 0.10 -2.16
N GLU A 90 15.71 1.09 -1.71
CA GLU A 90 15.81 1.69 -0.37
C GLU A 90 14.76 1.17 0.61
N LEU A 91 13.87 0.27 0.18
CA LEU A 91 12.82 -0.32 1.00
C LEU A 91 13.32 -1.62 1.67
N PRO A 92 12.78 -1.99 2.84
CA PRO A 92 13.18 -3.20 3.57
C PRO A 92 12.50 -4.48 3.03
N ILE A 93 12.33 -4.56 1.71
CA ILE A 93 11.68 -5.65 0.99
C ILE A 93 12.41 -5.88 -0.34
N THR A 94 12.27 -7.06 -0.93
CA THR A 94 12.68 -7.28 -2.33
C THR A 94 11.52 -7.83 -3.14
N TRP A 95 11.60 -7.61 -4.45
CA TRP A 95 10.59 -8.05 -5.39
C TRP A 95 11.27 -8.50 -6.68
N GLU A 96 11.46 -9.82 -6.82
CA GLU A 96 12.26 -10.42 -7.87
C GLU A 96 11.60 -11.71 -8.34
N ASP A 97 11.59 -11.95 -9.64
CA ASP A 97 11.10 -13.19 -10.26
C ASP A 97 9.71 -13.65 -9.78
N GLY A 98 8.78 -12.71 -9.62
CA GLY A 98 7.41 -13.00 -9.15
C GLY A 98 7.30 -13.33 -7.67
N VAL A 99 8.33 -13.03 -6.87
CA VAL A 99 8.36 -13.30 -5.42
C VAL A 99 8.58 -12.00 -4.64
N ILE A 100 7.74 -11.78 -3.63
CA ILE A 100 7.90 -10.76 -2.59
C ILE A 100 8.73 -11.37 -1.47
N THR A 101 9.84 -10.73 -1.08
CA THR A 101 10.60 -11.13 0.11
C THR A 101 10.49 -10.07 1.19
N VAL A 102 10.06 -10.48 2.38
CA VAL A 102 9.99 -9.65 3.57
C VAL A 102 10.84 -10.32 4.65
N SER A 103 11.87 -9.64 5.15
CA SER A 103 12.93 -10.27 5.95
C SER A 103 13.53 -11.51 5.24
N ASP A 104 13.35 -12.71 5.80
CA ASP A 104 13.82 -14.00 5.30
C ASP A 104 12.69 -14.83 4.64
N ARG A 105 11.45 -14.34 4.66
CA ARG A 105 10.28 -15.05 4.12
C ARG A 105 9.95 -14.61 2.71
N ARG A 106 9.57 -15.60 1.90
CA ARG A 106 9.27 -15.46 0.46
C ARG A 106 7.82 -15.78 0.19
N TYR A 107 7.16 -14.96 -0.62
CA TYR A 107 5.75 -15.06 -0.97
C TYR A 107 5.57 -14.96 -2.49
N ALA A 108 4.87 -15.91 -3.09
CA ALA A 108 4.58 -15.90 -4.52
C ALA A 108 3.50 -14.85 -4.83
N MET A 109 3.71 -14.04 -5.87
CA MET A 109 2.74 -13.02 -6.28
C MET A 109 1.45 -13.59 -6.84
N ASP A 110 1.41 -14.88 -7.18
CA ASP A 110 0.23 -15.55 -7.73
C ASP A 110 -0.96 -15.51 -6.75
N ASP A 111 -0.68 -15.51 -5.45
CA ASP A 111 -1.67 -15.49 -4.38
C ASP A 111 -1.28 -14.61 -3.19
N HIS A 112 -0.23 -13.78 -3.29
CA HIS A 112 0.17 -12.86 -2.22
C HIS A 112 0.39 -11.42 -2.71
N GLY A 113 -0.17 -10.48 -1.95
CA GLY A 113 0.03 -9.04 -2.07
C GLY A 113 0.76 -8.47 -0.86
N LEU A 114 1.34 -7.28 -1.03
CA LEU A 114 2.04 -6.56 0.03
C LEU A 114 1.37 -5.21 0.28
N SER A 115 0.97 -4.94 1.52
CA SER A 115 0.72 -3.59 2.00
C SER A 115 1.83 -3.12 2.93
N MET A 116 2.35 -1.92 2.73
CA MET A 116 3.43 -1.39 3.55
C MET A 116 3.41 0.13 3.59
N ILE A 117 3.74 0.71 4.74
CA ILE A 117 4.09 2.13 4.89
C ILE A 117 5.58 2.27 5.19
N PHE A 118 6.22 3.28 4.60
CA PHE A 118 7.63 3.57 4.84
C PHE A 118 7.92 5.06 4.61
N PRO A 119 8.96 5.65 5.24
CA PRO A 119 9.41 6.99 4.89
C PRO A 119 9.79 7.02 3.41
N ASN A 120 9.19 7.94 2.65
CA ASN A 120 9.43 8.07 1.22
C ASN A 120 10.94 8.33 0.96
N PRO A 121 11.65 7.46 0.23
CA PRO A 121 13.06 7.69 -0.09
C PRO A 121 13.31 8.98 -0.88
N LEU A 122 12.33 9.44 -1.66
CA LEU A 122 12.39 10.70 -2.41
C LEU A 122 12.13 11.94 -1.52
N ASN A 123 11.50 11.75 -0.37
CA ASN A 123 11.25 12.80 0.62
C ASN A 123 11.04 12.18 2.03
N ARG A 124 12.10 12.07 2.82
CA ARG A 124 12.07 11.41 4.15
C ARG A 124 11.24 12.14 5.22
N ARG A 125 10.52 13.21 4.85
CA ARG A 125 9.51 13.89 5.70
C ARG A 125 8.08 13.42 5.42
N ARG A 126 7.87 12.62 4.37
CA ARG A 126 6.57 12.08 3.94
C ARG A 126 6.61 10.55 3.88
N TYR A 127 5.46 9.96 3.68
CA TYR A 127 5.29 8.53 3.50
C TYR A 127 5.20 8.09 2.04
N VAL A 128 5.58 6.84 1.82
CA VAL A 128 5.03 6.00 0.77
C VAL A 128 4.18 4.92 1.42
N VAL A 129 3.03 4.61 0.81
CA VAL A 129 2.22 3.41 1.09
C VAL A 129 2.17 2.57 -0.17
N ILE A 130 2.29 1.26 -0.05
CA ILE A 130 2.23 0.31 -1.17
C ILE A 130 0.92 -0.47 -1.10
N ASN A 131 0.20 -0.55 -2.22
CA ASN A 131 -1.00 -1.38 -2.46
C ASN A 131 -1.98 -1.42 -1.28
N SER A 132 -2.31 -0.25 -0.73
CA SER A 132 -3.25 -0.14 0.38
C SER A 132 -3.94 1.22 0.37
N GLY A 133 -5.19 1.23 0.83
CA GLY A 133 -5.90 2.44 1.24
C GLY A 133 -5.96 2.49 2.77
N HIS A 134 -7.05 3.01 3.32
CA HIS A 134 -7.41 2.70 4.70
C HIS A 134 -7.54 1.18 4.88
N THR A 135 -7.17 0.70 6.07
CA THR A 135 -7.13 -0.75 6.36
C THR A 135 -8.40 -1.25 7.03
N PHE A 136 -9.28 -0.34 7.43
CA PHE A 136 -10.69 -0.63 7.74
C PHE A 136 -11.55 -0.51 6.48
N HIS A 137 -12.61 -1.32 6.40
CA HIS A 137 -13.44 -1.46 5.20
C HIS A 137 -14.93 -1.29 5.49
N GLU A 138 -15.78 -1.48 4.49
CA GLU A 138 -17.23 -1.25 4.57
C GLU A 138 -17.90 -1.79 5.84
N LYS A 139 -17.53 -2.99 6.32
CA LYS A 139 -18.06 -3.56 7.56
C LYS A 139 -17.85 -2.65 8.78
N ASP A 140 -16.71 -1.94 8.82
CA ASP A 140 -16.31 -1.05 9.90
C ASP A 140 -17.03 0.30 9.78
N PHE A 141 -17.16 0.81 8.56
CA PHE A 141 -17.96 2.01 8.26
C PHE A 141 -19.44 1.84 8.60
N LEU A 142 -20.02 0.67 8.31
CA LEU A 142 -21.42 0.37 8.62
C LEU A 142 -21.67 0.18 10.12
N ALA A 143 -20.65 -0.14 10.90
CA ALA A 143 -20.78 -0.39 12.32
C ALA A 143 -20.87 0.93 13.11
N SER A 144 -19.73 1.45 13.55
CA SER A 144 -19.64 2.68 14.34
C SER A 144 -18.28 3.30 14.11
N ASN A 145 -18.17 4.62 14.25
CA ASN A 145 -16.90 5.35 14.15
C ASN A 145 -15.82 4.79 15.09
N ALA A 146 -16.19 4.13 16.20
CA ALA A 146 -15.26 3.45 17.09
C ALA A 146 -14.51 2.26 16.43
N TRP A 147 -14.99 1.76 15.29
CA TRP A 147 -14.35 0.71 14.49
C TRP A 147 -13.40 1.28 13.42
N LEU A 148 -13.31 2.59 13.23
CA LEU A 148 -12.44 3.22 12.25
C LEU A 148 -11.02 3.41 12.80
N PHE A 149 -10.40 2.29 13.18
CA PHE A 149 -9.01 2.24 13.63
C PHE A 149 -8.19 1.30 12.73
N PRO A 150 -6.86 1.49 12.65
CA PRO A 150 -6.01 0.69 11.77
C PRO A 150 -6.15 -0.81 12.03
N ARG A 151 -6.27 -1.60 10.96
CA ARG A 151 -6.35 -3.08 10.99
C ARG A 151 -5.01 -3.75 10.74
N LEU A 152 -4.10 -3.06 10.05
CA LEU A 152 -2.77 -3.57 9.75
C LEU A 152 -1.70 -2.73 10.47
N GLY A 153 -0.54 -3.34 10.67
CA GLY A 153 0.65 -2.67 11.19
C GLY A 153 1.33 -1.80 10.13
N ASP A 154 2.65 -1.68 10.21
CA ASP A 154 3.40 -0.94 9.19
C ASP A 154 3.61 -1.74 7.90
N ILE A 155 3.59 -3.07 7.99
CA ILE A 155 3.73 -3.98 6.86
C ILE A 155 2.80 -5.18 7.07
N ALA A 156 2.20 -5.65 5.99
CA ALA A 156 1.39 -6.85 5.97
C ALA A 156 1.50 -7.55 4.62
N VAL A 157 1.49 -8.89 4.66
CA VAL A 157 1.34 -9.72 3.47
C VAL A 157 -0.04 -10.33 3.49
N GLN A 158 -0.83 -10.06 2.45
CA GLN A 158 -2.16 -10.63 2.27
C GLN A 158 -2.06 -11.81 1.32
N LYS A 159 -2.47 -12.99 1.78
CA LYS A 159 -2.84 -14.06 0.87
C LYS A 159 -4.20 -13.73 0.28
N PHE A 160 -4.35 -13.81 -1.03
CA PHE A 160 -5.57 -13.47 -1.72
C PHE A 160 -6.06 -14.60 -2.62
N SER A 161 -7.38 -14.62 -2.87
CA SER A 161 -7.99 -15.45 -3.91
C SER A 161 -9.15 -14.70 -4.56
N GLY A 162 -9.17 -14.67 -5.89
CA GLY A 162 -10.28 -14.07 -6.64
C GLY A 162 -11.57 -14.89 -6.51
N ASN A 163 -12.68 -14.19 -6.35
CA ASN A 163 -14.03 -14.75 -6.29
C ASN A 163 -14.73 -14.61 -7.66
N ALA A 164 -15.79 -15.41 -7.88
CA ALA A 164 -16.52 -15.41 -9.16
C ALA A 164 -17.20 -14.07 -9.50
N ASP A 165 -17.46 -13.22 -8.50
CA ASP A 165 -18.06 -11.88 -8.67
C ASP A 165 -17.03 -10.77 -8.91
N GLY A 166 -15.74 -11.12 -9.02
CA GLY A 166 -14.63 -10.18 -9.20
C GLY A 166 -14.15 -9.51 -7.90
N SER A 167 -14.72 -9.88 -6.74
CA SER A 167 -14.14 -9.51 -5.44
C SER A 167 -12.96 -10.43 -5.09
N PHE A 168 -12.21 -10.07 -4.05
CA PHE A 168 -11.13 -10.91 -3.51
C PHE A 168 -11.40 -11.27 -2.06
N THR A 169 -11.11 -12.52 -1.71
CA THR A 169 -10.95 -12.94 -0.32
C THR A 169 -9.50 -12.71 0.08
N GLU A 170 -9.27 -12.10 1.24
CA GLU A 170 -7.94 -11.74 1.74
C GLU A 170 -7.73 -12.29 3.16
N GLU A 171 -6.59 -12.94 3.38
CA GLU A 171 -6.12 -13.40 4.70
C GLU A 171 -4.77 -12.74 4.99
N THR A 172 -4.64 -12.09 6.16
CA THR A 172 -3.34 -11.54 6.58
C THR A 172 -2.46 -12.66 7.12
N VAL A 173 -1.51 -13.12 6.31
CA VAL A 173 -0.59 -14.22 6.67
C VAL A 173 0.67 -13.73 7.39
N ARG A 174 0.91 -12.42 7.35
CA ARG A 174 1.95 -11.73 8.12
C ARG A 174 1.54 -10.27 8.35
N ALA A 175 1.79 -9.76 9.55
CA ALA A 175 1.71 -8.34 9.84
C ALA A 175 2.73 -7.97 10.93
N ASP A 176 3.45 -6.89 10.73
CA ASP A 176 4.53 -6.45 11.64
C ASP A 176 4.59 -4.93 11.75
N ASN A 177 5.32 -4.46 12.76
CA ASN A 177 5.70 -3.07 12.91
C ASN A 177 7.22 -2.93 12.84
N PHE A 178 7.70 -1.92 12.12
CA PHE A 178 9.10 -1.53 12.15
C PHE A 178 9.47 -0.93 13.51
N ASN A 179 10.73 -1.12 13.91
CA ASN A 179 11.29 -0.46 15.08
C ASN A 179 11.48 1.06 14.86
N SER A 180 12.04 1.75 15.85
CA SER A 180 12.32 3.19 15.76
C SER A 180 13.33 3.57 14.67
N GLY A 181 14.09 2.62 14.14
CA GLY A 181 14.99 2.77 12.99
C GLY A 181 14.35 2.45 11.64
N TRP A 182 13.04 2.17 11.58
CA TRP A 182 12.36 1.67 10.37
C TRP A 182 12.91 0.32 9.86
N GLN A 183 13.30 -0.56 10.78
CA GLN A 183 13.82 -1.90 10.48
C GLN A 183 12.86 -2.97 10.99
N LEU A 184 12.72 -4.07 10.23
CA LEU A 184 12.06 -5.28 10.71
C LEU A 184 12.99 -6.05 11.63
N ALA A 185 12.41 -6.76 12.59
CA ALA A 185 13.13 -7.82 13.27
C ALA A 185 13.54 -8.89 12.24
N ARG A 186 14.72 -9.47 12.45
CA ARG A 186 15.07 -10.71 11.75
C ARG A 186 14.31 -11.83 12.45
N ASP A 187 13.63 -12.66 11.67
CA ASP A 187 13.00 -13.88 12.15
C ASP A 187 14.05 -14.89 12.64
#